data_AF-A0A7C6DKN3-F1
#
_entry.id   AF-A0A7C6DKN3-F1
#
_cell.length_a   1.000
_cell.length_b   1.000
_cell.length_c   1.000
_cell.angle_alpha   90.00
_cell.angle_beta   90.00
_cell.angle_gamma   90.00
#
_symmetry.space_group_name_H-M   'P 1'
#
loop_
_entity.id
_entity.type
_entity.pdbx_description
1 polymer ?
#
loop_
_entity_poly.entity_id
_entity_poly.type
_entity_poly.pdbx_seq_one_letter_code
_entity_poly.pdbx_strand_id
1 'polypeptide(L)'
;MCYTTRGIAMLKSLTTGDVARACQVSQATVLNWIRDRGLNAYMTPGGHFRIQAADLNSFAARYHMPVDWRAVGLAPDEVATP
;
A
#
# COMPACT_ATOMS: atom_id res chain seq x y z
N MET A 1 18.77 5.02 23.31
CA MET A 1 17.74 4.12 22.73
C MET A 1 16.69 4.97 22.03
N CYS A 2 16.69 5.04 20.70
CA CYS A 2 15.51 5.47 19.95
C CYS A 2 15.14 4.34 18.99
N TYR A 3 13.98 3.78 19.24
CA TYR A 3 13.47 2.56 18.62
C TYR A 3 13.08 2.88 17.17
N THR A 4 13.46 1.96 16.30
CA THR A 4 13.21 1.88 14.86
C THR A 4 11.79 2.31 14.43
N THR A 5 11.56 3.60 14.14
CA THR A 5 10.30 4.07 13.52
C THR A 5 10.06 3.40 12.16
N ARG A 6 11.14 3.04 11.46
CA ARG A 6 11.13 2.43 10.12
C ARG A 6 10.31 1.12 10.01
N GLY A 7 10.09 0.41 11.13
CA GLY A 7 9.31 -0.83 11.14
C GLY A 7 7.79 -0.64 11.21
N ILE A 8 7.31 0.53 11.67
CA ILE A 8 5.89 0.75 11.98
C ILE A 8 5.11 1.21 10.74
N ALA A 9 5.69 2.07 9.87
CA ALA A 9 5.05 2.47 8.61
C ALA A 9 4.65 1.29 7.73
N MET A 10 5.50 0.27 7.66
CA MET A 10 5.31 -0.89 6.77
C MET A 10 4.17 -1.81 7.22
N LEU A 11 3.73 -1.71 8.47
CA LEU A 11 2.58 -2.43 9.06
C LEU A 11 1.26 -1.65 8.92
N LYS A 12 1.27 -0.48 8.29
CA LYS A 12 0.06 0.31 8.08
C LYS A 12 -0.85 -0.38 7.08
N SER A 13 -2.09 -0.63 7.49
CA SER A 13 -3.13 -1.14 6.60
C SER A 13 -3.83 0.00 5.85
N LEU A 14 -3.83 -0.10 4.53
CA LEU A 14 -4.44 0.84 3.59
C LEU A 14 -5.74 0.26 3.06
N THR A 15 -6.72 1.12 2.80
CA THR A 15 -7.93 0.72 2.06
C THR A 15 -7.66 0.70 0.55
N THR A 16 -8.50 0.02 -0.22
CA THR A 16 -8.50 0.11 -1.69
C THR A 16 -8.61 1.56 -2.19
N GLY A 17 -9.36 2.41 -1.48
CA GLY A 17 -9.47 3.84 -1.79
C GLY A 17 -8.18 4.62 -1.53
N ASP A 18 -7.46 4.30 -0.45
CA ASP A 18 -6.17 4.91 -0.13
C ASP A 18 -5.11 4.55 -1.18
N VAL A 19 -5.05 3.27 -1.57
CA VAL A 19 -4.16 2.80 -2.64
C VAL A 19 -4.51 3.44 -3.98
N ALA A 20 -5.80 3.54 -4.30
CA ALA A 20 -6.26 4.21 -5.51
C ALA A 20 -5.81 5.68 -5.56
N ARG A 21 -5.92 6.39 -4.44
CA ARG A 21 -5.46 7.79 -4.31
C ARG A 21 -3.94 7.89 -4.44
N ALA A 22 -3.19 7.03 -3.75
CA ALA A 22 -1.74 7.03 -3.76
C ALA A 22 -1.15 6.76 -5.16
N CYS A 23 -1.74 5.83 -5.90
CA CYS A 23 -1.29 5.44 -7.23
C CYS A 23 -2.00 6.19 -8.36
N GLN A 24 -2.89 7.14 -8.05
CA GLN A 24 -3.73 7.86 -9.01
C GLN A 24 -4.51 6.96 -10.00
N VAL A 25 -5.07 5.86 -9.50
CA VAL A 25 -5.88 4.92 -10.28
C VAL A 25 -7.31 4.82 -9.73
N SER A 26 -8.18 4.09 -10.42
CA SER A 26 -9.52 3.80 -9.91
C SER A 26 -9.50 2.68 -8.86
N GLN A 27 -10.48 2.66 -7.95
CA GLN A 27 -10.67 1.55 -7.01
C GLN A 27 -10.89 0.21 -7.72
N ALA A 28 -11.57 0.21 -8.87
CA ALA A 28 -11.76 -0.98 -9.69
C ALA A 28 -10.43 -1.54 -10.20
N THR A 29 -9.48 -0.65 -10.55
CA THR A 29 -8.12 -1.04 -10.93
C THR A 29 -7.39 -1.74 -9.78
N VAL A 30 -7.51 -1.20 -8.56
CA VAL A 30 -6.90 -1.83 -7.37
C VAL A 30 -7.53 -3.19 -7.08
N LEU A 31 -8.85 -3.33 -7.20
CA LEU A 31 -9.54 -4.62 -7.07
C LEU A 31 -9.05 -5.64 -8.11
N ASN A 32 -8.85 -5.21 -9.36
CA ASN A 32 -8.26 -6.07 -10.39
C ASN A 32 -6.82 -6.47 -10.05
N TRP A 33 -6.05 -5.60 -9.38
CA TRP A 33 -4.71 -5.97 -8.93
C TRP A 33 -4.73 -7.05 -7.85
N ILE A 34 -5.67 -6.97 -6.91
CA ILE A 34 -5.85 -7.97 -5.86
C ILE A 34 -6.24 -9.33 -6.47
N ARG A 35 -7.13 -9.32 -7.47
CA ARG A 35 -7.68 -10.54 -8.08
C ARG A 35 -6.72 -11.19 -9.07
N ASP A 36 -6.09 -10.39 -9.94
CA ASP A 36 -5.45 -10.90 -11.17
C ASP A 36 -3.97 -10.53 -11.32
N ARG A 37 -3.44 -9.61 -10.49
CA ARG A 37 -2.05 -9.14 -10.59
C ARG A 37 -1.19 -9.47 -9.36
N GLY A 38 -1.77 -10.12 -8.35
CA GLY A 38 -1.04 -10.58 -7.17
C GLY A 38 -0.72 -9.48 -6.16
N LEU A 39 -1.54 -8.42 -6.08
CA LEU A 39 -1.48 -7.49 -4.95
C LEU A 39 -2.07 -8.17 -3.71
N ASN A 40 -1.23 -8.43 -2.71
CA ASN A 40 -1.67 -9.10 -1.50
C ASN A 40 -2.60 -8.20 -0.66
N ALA A 41 -3.75 -8.74 -0.27
CA ALA A 41 -4.73 -8.05 0.54
C ALA A 41 -5.49 -9.07 1.39
N TYR A 42 -5.88 -8.66 2.60
CA TYR A 42 -6.78 -9.45 3.44
C TYR A 42 -8.15 -8.77 3.52
N MET A 43 -9.19 -9.59 3.64
CA MET A 43 -10.57 -9.11 3.74
C MET A 43 -10.99 -9.12 5.20
N THR A 44 -11.56 -8.02 5.68
CA THR A 44 -12.17 -8.00 7.01
C THR A 44 -13.50 -8.78 7.00
N PRO A 45 -14.01 -9.22 8.17
CA PRO A 45 -15.31 -9.89 8.24
C PRO A 45 -16.48 -9.11 7.64
N GLY A 46 -16.35 -7.77 7.54
CA GLY A 46 -17.33 -6.89 6.88
C GLY A 46 -17.19 -6.77 5.35
N GLY A 47 -16.27 -7.50 4.72
CA GLY A 47 -16.11 -7.53 3.26
C GLY A 47 -15.19 -6.43 2.68
N HIS A 48 -14.50 -5.65 3.52
CA HIS A 48 -13.58 -4.62 3.04
C HIS A 48 -12.15 -5.16 2.90
N PHE A 49 -11.49 -4.83 1.80
CA PHE A 49 -10.08 -5.16 1.61
C PHE A 49 -9.15 -4.22 2.36
N ARG A 50 -8.08 -4.79 2.89
CA ARG A 50 -6.97 -4.11 3.53
C ARG A 50 -5.66 -4.58 2.91
N ILE A 51 -4.83 -3.62 2.53
CA ILE A 51 -3.55 -3.83 1.85
C ILE A 51 -2.46 -3.31 2.78
N GLN A 52 -1.44 -4.12 3.08
CA GLN A 52 -0.32 -3.62 3.87
C GLN A 52 0.52 -2.65 3.04
N ALA A 53 1.03 -1.59 3.66
CA ALA A 53 1.93 -0.65 2.99
C ALA A 53 3.16 -1.37 2.40
N ALA A 54 3.69 -2.39 3.10
CA ALA A 54 4.76 -3.24 2.59
C ALA A 54 4.41 -4.00 1.30
N ASP A 55 3.20 -4.54 1.22
CA ASP A 55 2.71 -5.28 0.05
C ASP A 55 2.54 -4.32 -1.14
N LEU A 56 1.97 -3.13 -0.90
CA LEU A 56 1.85 -2.11 -1.93
C LEU A 56 3.22 -1.63 -2.41
N ASN A 57 4.18 -1.40 -1.50
CA ASN A 57 5.52 -0.97 -1.86
C ASN A 57 6.23 -2.02 -2.73
N SER A 58 6.12 -3.30 -2.36
CA SER A 58 6.70 -4.42 -3.12
C SER A 58 6.06 -4.55 -4.50
N PHE A 59 4.74 -4.41 -4.58
CA PHE A 59 4.00 -4.40 -5.83
C PHE A 59 4.40 -3.22 -6.72
N ALA A 60 4.46 -2.02 -6.16
CA ALA A 60 4.84 -0.81 -6.88
C ALA A 60 6.28 -0.89 -7.40
N ALA A 61 7.21 -1.41 -6.60
CA ALA A 61 8.59 -1.63 -7.03
C ALA A 61 8.67 -2.64 -8.19
N ARG A 62 7.91 -3.73 -8.14
CA ARG A 62 7.85 -4.74 -9.20
C ARG A 62 7.34 -4.19 -10.54
N TYR A 63 6.38 -3.27 -10.49
CA TYR A 63 5.75 -2.69 -11.69
C TYR A 63 6.24 -1.28 -12.01
N HIS A 64 7.27 -0.79 -11.30
CA HIS A 64 7.83 0.57 -11.43
C HIS A 64 6.75 1.67 -11.33
N MET A 65 5.79 1.50 -10.42
CA MET A 65 4.68 2.41 -10.25
C MET A 65 5.04 3.60 -9.33
N PRO A 66 4.64 4.83 -9.68
CA PRO A 66 4.73 5.95 -8.77
C PRO A 66 3.66 5.81 -7.67
N VAL A 67 4.07 5.95 -6.41
CA VAL A 67 3.16 5.94 -5.27
C VAL A 67 3.37 7.21 -4.46
N ASP A 68 2.30 8.00 -4.33
CA ASP A 68 2.29 9.14 -3.42
C ASP A 68 1.96 8.68 -2.00
N TRP A 69 3.01 8.38 -1.23
CA TRP A 69 2.88 7.98 0.17
C TRP A 69 2.30 9.08 1.06
N ARG A 70 2.45 10.37 0.68
CA ARG A 70 1.86 11.48 1.44
C ARG A 70 0.35 11.48 1.37
N ALA A 71 -0.22 11.05 0.24
CA ALA A 71 -1.67 10.93 0.05
C ALA A 71 -2.32 9.91 1.01
N VAL A 72 -1.53 9.02 1.61
CA VAL A 72 -1.96 8.04 2.60
C VAL A 72 -1.38 8.31 4.00
N GLY A 73 -0.81 9.50 4.22
CA GLY A 73 -0.23 9.90 5.50
C GLY A 73 0.95 9.04 5.91
N LEU A 74 1.81 8.66 4.96
CA LEU A 74 3.11 8.03 5.17
C LEU A 74 4.20 8.95 4.60
N ALA A 75 5.31 9.11 5.33
CA ALA A 75 6.42 9.93 4.86
C ALA A 75 7.25 9.15 3.81
N PRO A 76 7.72 9.77 2.72
CA PRO A 76 8.47 9.07 1.67
C PRO A 76 9.77 8.43 2.15
N ASP A 77 10.44 9.02 3.15
CA ASP A 77 11.66 8.50 3.76
C ASP A 77 11.42 7.25 4.62
N GLU A 78 10.18 7.02 5.06
CA GLU A 78 9.75 5.80 5.75
C GLU A 78 9.47 4.66 4.77
N VAL A 79 9.26 4.98 3.49
CA VAL A 79 8.85 4.06 2.42
C VAL A 79 9.83 4.07 1.25
N ALA A 80 11.15 4.09 1.50
CA ALA A 80 12.18 3.47 0.65
C ALA A 80 13.60 3.79 1.10
N THR A 81 14.43 2.75 1.20
CA THR A 81 15.55 2.55 0.26
C THR A 81 15.73 1.02 0.15
N PRO A 82 16.11 0.46 -1.02
CA PRO A 82 16.73 -0.88 -1.04
C PRO A 82 17.93 -0.97 -0.09
#